data_AF-D7I9X3-F1
#
_entry.id   AF-D7I9X3-F1
#
_cell.length_a   1.000
_cell.length_b   1.000
_cell.length_c   1.000
_cell.angle_alpha   90.00
_cell.angle_beta   90.00
_cell.angle_gamma   90.00
#
_symmetry.space_group_name_H-M   'P 1'
#
loop_
_entity.id
_entity.type
_entity.pdbx_description
1 polymer ?
#
loop_
_entity_poly.entity_id
_entity_poly.type
_entity_poly.pdbx_seq_one_letter_code
_entity_poly.pdbx_strand_id
1 'polypeptide(L)'
;MDTKKLRQKILDLAIRGKLVPQDPNDEPASVLLERIKAEKERLIKEGKIKKSKKSAKTSDTPHYQNVPFEIPDNWVSVPVSELFYLNPKSEIADNIHIGFIPMACVDDGFSGNHYFEKRIWKEVKKRILPFSEWRYRYCKNISML
;
A
#
# COMPACT_ATOMS: atom_id res chain seq x y z
N MET A 1 14.06 -14.71 33.17
CA MET A 1 13.49 -13.49 32.56
C MET A 1 12.27 -13.87 31.75
N ASP A 2 11.14 -13.18 31.95
CA ASP A 2 9.88 -13.45 31.24
C ASP A 2 9.96 -12.87 29.81
N THR A 3 10.45 -13.66 28.86
CA THR A 3 10.74 -13.25 27.48
C THR A 3 9.50 -12.82 26.71
N LYS A 4 8.31 -13.31 27.09
CA LYS A 4 7.03 -12.96 26.46
C LYS A 4 6.61 -11.53 26.80
N LYS A 5 6.72 -11.13 28.07
CA LYS A 5 6.42 -9.75 28.50
C LYS A 5 7.37 -8.73 27.89
N LEU A 6 8.65 -9.09 27.71
CA LEU A 6 9.62 -8.23 27.05
C LEU A 6 9.26 -7.98 25.57
N ARG A 7 8.93 -9.05 24.83
CA ARG A 7 8.50 -8.94 23.43
C ARG A 7 7.24 -8.10 23.28
N GLN A 8 6.28 -8.25 24.17
CA GLN A 8 5.05 -7.43 24.18
C GLN A 8 5.35 -5.95 24.42
N LYS A 9 6.25 -5.63 25.36
CA LYS A 9 6.68 -4.23 25.60
C LYS A 9 7.42 -3.65 24.39
N ILE A 10 8.31 -4.41 23.75
CA ILE A 10 9.01 -3.97 22.54
C ILE A 10 8.02 -3.69 21.42
N LEU A 11 7.04 -4.58 21.22
CA LEU A 11 6.00 -4.40 20.21
C LEU A 11 5.14 -3.15 20.48
N ASP A 12 4.74 -2.93 21.73
CA ASP A 12 4.00 -1.74 22.14
C ASP A 12 4.80 -0.44 21.91
N LEU A 13 6.09 -0.43 22.24
CA LEU A 13 6.98 0.70 21.95
C LEU A 13 7.17 0.93 20.44
N ALA A 14 7.25 -0.14 19.65
CA ALA A 14 7.38 -0.07 18.20
C ALA A 14 6.12 0.50 17.54
N ILE A 15 4.93 0.06 17.97
CA ILE A 15 3.64 0.56 17.47
C ILE A 15 3.50 2.06 17.75
N ARG A 16 3.97 2.54 18.90
CA ARG A 16 3.95 3.97 19.28
C ARG A 16 5.07 4.80 18.64
N GLY A 17 5.94 4.20 17.82
CA GLY A 17 7.07 4.90 17.21
C GLY A 17 8.16 5.34 18.20
N LYS A 18 8.16 4.83 19.44
CA LYS A 18 9.12 5.22 20.50
C LYS A 18 10.40 4.38 20.51
N LEU A 19 10.57 3.50 19.51
CA LEU A 19 11.74 2.62 19.39
C LEU A 19 12.96 3.36 18.82
N VAL A 20 12.74 4.49 18.16
CA VAL A 20 13.77 5.34 17.55
C VAL A 20 13.59 6.77 18.06
N PRO A 21 14.66 7.50 18.41
CA PRO A 21 14.58 8.92 18.76
C PRO A 21 13.87 9.70 17.64
N GLN A 22 12.83 10.45 18.00
CA GLN A 22 12.14 11.34 17.07
C GLN A 22 12.91 12.66 17.01
N ASP A 23 13.19 13.18 15.81
CA ASP A 23 13.78 14.52 15.64
C ASP A 23 12.64 15.56 15.65
N PRO A 24 12.65 16.55 16.56
CA PRO A 24 11.67 17.64 16.57
C PRO A 24 11.69 18.51 15.31
N ASN A 25 12.76 18.46 14.52
CA ASN A 25 12.89 19.22 13.27
C ASN A 25 12.39 18.45 12.04
N ASP A 26 11.99 17.18 12.19
CA ASP A 26 11.49 16.40 11.07
C ASP A 26 10.20 17.01 10.53
N GLU A 27 10.05 17.03 9.20
CA GLU A 27 8.84 17.53 8.55
C GLU A 27 7.63 16.67 8.97
N PRO A 28 6.55 17.29 9.49
CA PRO A 28 5.37 16.54 9.90
C PRO A 28 4.71 15.87 8.70
N ALA A 29 4.17 14.67 8.92
CA ALA A 29 3.50 13.91 7.87
C ALA A 29 2.33 14.68 7.22
N SER A 30 1.76 15.69 7.90
CA SER A 30 0.75 16.59 7.36
C SER A 30 1.21 17.32 6.09
N VAL A 31 2.45 17.80 6.04
CA VAL A 31 2.99 18.52 4.88
C VAL A 31 3.13 17.60 3.69
N LEU A 32 3.60 16.36 3.91
CA LEU A 32 3.65 15.33 2.87
C LEU A 32 2.24 14.99 2.35
N LEU A 33 1.26 14.88 3.24
CA LEU A 33 -0.13 14.61 2.85
C LEU A 33 -0.74 15.75 2.02
N GLU A 34 -0.41 16.99 2.31
CA GLU A 34 -0.82 18.14 1.49
C GLU A 34 -0.22 18.07 0.08
N ARG A 35 1.07 17.73 -0.04
CA ARG A 35 1.73 17.51 -1.34
C ARG A 35 1.05 16.38 -2.12
N ILE A 36 0.74 15.26 -1.47
CA ILE A 36 0.03 14.13 -2.10
C ILE A 36 -1.38 14.55 -2.55
N LYS A 37 -2.11 15.32 -1.75
CA LYS A 37 -3.45 15.83 -2.10
C LYS A 37 -3.40 16.77 -3.30
N ALA A 38 -2.46 17.70 -3.33
CA ALA A 38 -2.25 18.61 -4.46
C ALA A 38 -1.89 17.86 -5.75
N GLU A 39 -0.98 16.89 -5.67
CA GLU A 39 -0.61 16.03 -6.80
C GLU A 39 -1.82 15.23 -7.32
N LYS A 40 -2.61 14.67 -6.40
CA LYS A 40 -3.84 13.93 -6.74
C LYS A 40 -4.84 14.82 -7.47
N GLU A 41 -5.02 16.05 -7.03
CA GLU A 41 -5.92 17.00 -7.69
C GLU A 41 -5.43 17.38 -9.09
N ARG A 42 -4.12 17.60 -9.26
CA ARG A 42 -3.51 17.79 -10.58
C ARG A 42 -3.78 16.62 -11.52
N LEU A 43 -3.55 15.39 -11.07
CA LEU A 43 -3.77 14.18 -11.87
C LEU A 43 -5.26 13.90 -12.17
N ILE A 44 -6.17 14.32 -11.30
CA ILE A 44 -7.61 14.29 -11.56
C ILE A 44 -7.98 15.33 -12.64
N LYS A 45 -7.42 16.54 -12.57
CA LYS A 45 -7.64 17.59 -13.57
C LYS A 45 -7.10 17.20 -14.95
N GLU A 46 -5.96 16.51 -15.00
CA GLU A 46 -5.39 15.93 -16.21
C GLU A 46 -6.17 14.70 -16.74
N GLY A 47 -7.15 14.18 -15.99
CA GLY A 47 -7.98 13.04 -16.40
C GLY A 47 -7.26 11.68 -16.37
N LYS A 48 -6.02 11.63 -15.89
CA LYS A 48 -5.23 10.41 -15.70
C LYS A 48 -5.82 9.51 -14.62
N ILE A 49 -6.41 10.13 -13.59
CA ILE A 49 -7.00 9.43 -12.44
C ILE A 49 -8.47 9.79 -12.29
N LYS A 50 -9.32 8.79 -12.02
CA LYS A 50 -10.72 9.03 -11.68
C LYS A 50 -10.80 9.54 -10.23
N LYS A 51 -11.62 10.57 -9.99
CA LYS A 51 -11.93 11.00 -8.63
C LYS A 51 -12.44 9.79 -7.84
N SER A 52 -11.75 9.44 -6.76
CA SER A 52 -12.16 8.33 -5.90
C SER A 52 -13.60 8.61 -5.44
N LYS A 53 -14.52 7.68 -5.71
CA LYS A 53 -15.82 7.69 -5.02
C LYS A 53 -15.49 7.64 -3.54
N LYS A 54 -15.99 8.59 -2.74
CA LYS A 54 -15.95 8.46 -1.28
C LYS A 54 -16.49 7.07 -0.98
N SER A 55 -15.64 6.15 -0.55
CA SER A 55 -16.09 4.81 -0.21
C SER A 55 -17.13 5.02 0.89
N ALA A 56 -18.38 4.65 0.59
CA ALA A 56 -19.40 4.53 1.62
C ALA A 56 -18.79 3.72 2.75
N LYS A 57 -18.91 4.22 3.99
CA LYS A 57 -18.31 3.66 5.21
C LYS A 57 -18.30 2.14 5.13
N THR A 58 -17.14 1.54 4.83
CA THR A 58 -17.03 0.08 4.74
C THR A 58 -16.69 -0.47 6.12
N SER A 59 -17.51 -1.44 6.52
CA SER A 59 -17.45 -2.39 7.65
C SER A 59 -17.73 -1.88 9.06
N ASP A 60 -18.63 -2.61 9.73
CA ASP A 60 -19.13 -2.54 11.11
C ASP A 60 -18.06 -2.75 12.21
N THR A 61 -16.82 -2.35 11.98
CA THR A 61 -15.74 -2.53 12.97
C THR A 61 -15.00 -1.21 13.22
N PRO A 62 -15.34 -0.48 14.30
CA PRO A 62 -14.64 0.72 14.75
C PRO A 62 -13.25 0.44 15.35
N HIS A 63 -12.65 -0.72 15.11
CA HIS A 63 -11.47 -1.21 15.84
C HIS A 63 -10.24 -0.29 15.75
N TYR A 64 -10.17 0.58 14.74
CA TYR A 64 -9.06 1.52 14.52
C TYR A 64 -9.47 3.00 14.51
N GLN A 65 -10.72 3.33 14.79
CA GLN A 65 -11.14 4.74 14.94
C GLN A 65 -10.91 5.26 16.36
N ASN A 66 -10.92 4.36 17.34
CA ASN A 66 -10.59 4.64 18.72
C ASN A 66 -9.33 3.88 19.10
N VAL A 67 -8.24 4.15 18.41
CA VAL A 67 -6.94 3.64 18.81
C VAL A 67 -6.57 4.31 20.14
N PRO A 68 -6.49 3.58 21.27
CA PRO A 68 -6.30 4.21 22.59
C PRO A 68 -4.82 4.56 22.87
N PHE A 69 -3.96 4.56 21.85
CA PHE A 69 -2.54 4.85 22.00
C PHE A 69 -2.18 6.18 21.35
N GLU A 70 -1.35 6.94 22.06
CA GLU A 70 -0.74 8.18 21.58
C GLU A 70 0.27 7.85 20.48
N ILE A 71 0.09 8.45 19.31
CA ILE A 71 1.08 8.49 18.24
C ILE A 71 1.95 9.74 18.39
N PRO A 72 3.20 9.74 17.89
CA PRO A 72 4.04 10.94 17.90
C PRO A 72 3.39 12.09 17.14
N ASP A 73 3.66 13.34 17.55
CA ASP A 73 3.07 14.54 16.94
C ASP A 73 3.37 14.68 15.44
N ASN A 74 4.50 14.12 15.00
CA ASN A 74 4.90 14.13 13.60
C ASN A 74 4.17 13.09 12.73
N TRP A 75 3.40 12.18 13.33
CA TRP A 75 2.70 11.09 12.64
C TRP A 75 1.23 11.45 12.45
N VAL A 76 0.68 11.09 11.29
CA VAL A 76 -0.74 11.29 10.99
C VAL A 76 -1.32 9.98 10.48
N SER A 77 -2.42 9.53 11.10
CA SER A 77 -3.18 8.39 10.62
C SER A 77 -4.13 8.83 9.52
N VAL A 78 -3.99 8.24 8.34
CA VAL A 78 -4.87 8.46 7.20
C VAL A 78 -5.30 7.11 6.59
N PRO A 79 -6.51 7.03 6.01
CA PRO A 79 -6.89 5.84 5.27
C PRO A 79 -5.96 5.65 4.07
N VAL A 80 -5.64 4.40 3.76
CA VAL A 80 -4.75 4.01 2.65
C VAL A 80 -5.20 4.60 1.30
N SER A 81 -6.49 4.86 1.13
CA SER A 81 -7.07 5.49 -0.07
C SER A 81 -6.68 6.97 -0.26
N GLU A 82 -6.20 7.64 0.78
CA GLU A 82 -5.63 8.98 0.68
C GLU A 82 -4.17 8.96 0.23
N LEU A 83 -3.44 7.87 0.48
CA LEU A 83 -2.02 7.74 0.15
C LEU A 83 -1.77 7.21 -1.28
N PHE A 84 -2.57 6.24 -1.75
CA PHE A 84 -2.28 5.53 -3.00
C PHE A 84 -3.38 5.63 -4.04
N TYR A 85 -2.97 5.61 -5.31
CA TYR A 85 -3.86 5.47 -6.46
C TYR A 85 -4.10 4.00 -6.77
N LEU A 86 -5.30 3.52 -6.45
CA LEU A 86 -5.70 2.16 -6.82
C LEU A 86 -6.15 2.15 -8.28
N ASN A 87 -5.56 1.26 -9.08
CA ASN A 87 -5.96 0.96 -10.46
C ASN A 87 -5.90 2.19 -11.42
N PRO A 88 -4.72 2.80 -11.62
CA PRO A 88 -4.52 3.78 -12.68
C PRO A 88 -4.84 3.17 -14.05
N LYS A 89 -5.28 4.00 -14.99
CA LYS A 89 -5.45 3.56 -16.38
C LYS A 89 -4.08 3.17 -16.94
N SER A 90 -3.95 1.94 -17.41
CA SER A 90 -2.75 1.50 -18.12
C SER A 90 -2.80 2.01 -19.56
N GLU A 91 -1.76 2.72 -19.98
CA GLU A 91 -1.55 3.14 -21.38
C GLU A 91 -0.78 2.09 -22.21
N ILE A 92 -0.56 0.90 -21.65
CA ILE A 92 0.17 -0.20 -22.28
C ILE A 92 -0.68 -0.79 -23.42
N ALA A 93 -0.10 -0.87 -24.62
CA ALA A 93 -0.73 -1.47 -25.78
C ALA A 93 -1.04 -2.97 -25.57
N ASP A 94 -2.18 -3.42 -26.10
CA ASP A 94 -2.73 -4.76 -25.86
C ASP A 94 -1.85 -5.91 -26.36
N ASN A 95 -0.99 -5.65 -27.35
CA ASN A 95 -0.12 -6.62 -28.01
C ASN A 95 1.28 -6.76 -27.37
N ILE A 96 1.54 -6.04 -26.27
CA ILE A 96 2.84 -6.11 -25.60
C ILE A 96 2.99 -7.44 -24.86
N HIS A 97 4.13 -8.10 -25.05
CA HIS A 97 4.51 -9.28 -24.29
C HIS A 97 5.09 -8.85 -22.94
N ILE A 98 4.56 -9.39 -21.86
CA ILE A 98 5.03 -9.13 -20.50
C ILE A 98 5.48 -10.43 -19.82
N GLY A 99 6.37 -10.30 -18.84
CA GLY A 99 6.63 -11.36 -17.88
C GLY A 99 5.52 -11.37 -16.83
N PHE A 100 4.78 -12.46 -16.74
CA PHE A 100 3.76 -12.72 -15.74
C PHE A 100 4.28 -13.76 -14.75
N ILE A 101 4.21 -13.46 -13.46
CA ILE A 101 4.63 -14.38 -12.39
C ILE A 101 3.36 -14.86 -11.66
N PRO A 102 2.85 -16.06 -11.97
CA PRO A 102 1.83 -16.71 -11.15
C PRO A 102 2.37 -16.96 -9.74
N MET A 103 1.48 -17.00 -8.74
CA MET A 103 1.88 -17.34 -7.36
C MET A 103 2.53 -18.73 -7.28
N ALA A 104 2.11 -19.67 -8.12
CA ALA A 104 2.70 -21.01 -8.21
C ALA A 104 4.16 -21.01 -8.71
N CYS A 105 4.64 -19.89 -9.27
CA CYS A 105 6.00 -19.73 -9.77
C CYS A 105 6.89 -18.94 -8.82
N VAL A 106 6.38 -18.59 -7.63
CA VAL A 106 7.15 -17.99 -6.55
C VAL A 106 7.48 -19.11 -5.57
N ASP A 107 8.77 -19.39 -5.38
CA ASP A 107 9.20 -20.40 -4.42
C ASP A 107 8.89 -19.93 -2.99
N ASP A 108 8.63 -20.88 -2.09
CA ASP A 108 8.47 -20.59 -0.68
C ASP A 108 9.83 -20.38 0.00
N GLY A 109 9.78 -19.71 1.15
CA GLY A 109 10.97 -19.16 1.79
C GLY A 109 11.44 -17.90 1.06
N PHE A 110 12.06 -16.98 1.80
CA PHE A 110 12.57 -15.68 1.29
C PHE A 110 13.78 -15.85 0.34
N SER A 111 13.78 -16.89 -0.49
CA SER A 111 14.83 -17.29 -1.42
C SER A 111 15.00 -16.30 -2.59
N GLY A 112 13.95 -15.53 -2.90
CA GLY A 112 13.95 -14.56 -4.00
C GLY A 112 13.91 -15.22 -5.39
N ASN A 113 13.82 -16.55 -5.46
CA ASN A 113 13.72 -17.28 -6.72
C ASN A 113 12.28 -17.23 -7.23
N HIS A 114 12.13 -16.80 -8.48
CA HIS A 114 10.83 -16.80 -9.16
C HIS A 114 10.99 -17.08 -10.65
N TYR A 115 10.03 -17.79 -11.21
CA TYR A 115 9.91 -17.99 -12.65
C TYR A 115 8.83 -17.09 -13.22
N PHE A 116 8.98 -16.66 -14.48
CA PHE A 116 7.97 -15.88 -15.17
C PHE A 116 7.56 -16.55 -16.48
N GLU A 117 6.28 -16.46 -16.79
CA GLU A 117 5.70 -16.84 -18.07
C GLU A 117 5.60 -15.62 -18.99
N LYS A 118 5.92 -15.76 -20.28
CA LYS A 118 5.63 -14.70 -21.25
C LYS A 118 4.15 -14.76 -21.63
N ARG A 119 3.41 -13.69 -21.37
CA ARG A 119 1.99 -13.55 -21.70
C ARG A 119 1.72 -12.23 -22.41
N ILE A 120 0.66 -12.17 -23.20
CA ILE A 120 0.22 -10.94 -23.86
C ILE A 120 -0.56 -10.09 -22.87
N TRP A 121 -0.29 -8.78 -22.82
CA TRP A 121 -0.93 -7.84 -21.88
C TRP A 121 -2.45 -7.93 -21.90
N LYS A 122 -3.07 -8.04 -23.08
CA LYS A 122 -4.53 -8.17 -23.26
C LYS A 122 -5.16 -9.31 -22.45
N GLU A 123 -4.44 -10.43 -22.27
CA GLU A 123 -4.93 -11.63 -21.58
C GLU A 123 -4.93 -11.46 -20.06
N VAL A 124 -3.94 -10.74 -19.55
CA VAL A 124 -3.65 -10.64 -18.10
C VAL A 124 -4.15 -9.34 -17.47
N LYS A 125 -4.38 -8.28 -18.25
CA LYS A 125 -4.77 -6.94 -17.76
C LYS A 125 -6.03 -6.92 -16.90
N LYS A 126 -6.94 -7.88 -17.07
CA LYS A 126 -8.17 -8.00 -16.26
C LYS A 126 -7.94 -8.64 -14.88
N ARG A 127 -6.88 -9.42 -14.73
CA ARG A 127 -6.58 -10.22 -13.52
C ARG A 127 -5.58 -9.53 -12.58
N ILE A 128 -4.87 -8.52 -13.09
CA ILE A 128 -3.83 -7.80 -12.37
C ILE A 128 -4.38 -6.46 -11.89
N LEU A 129 -4.05 -6.07 -10.65
CA LEU A 129 -4.25 -4.69 -10.18
C LEU A 129 -3.06 -3.85 -10.67
N PRO A 130 -3.27 -2.86 -11.55
CA PRO A 130 -2.24 -1.90 -11.91
C PRO A 130 -1.87 -1.07 -10.68
N PHE A 131 -0.58 -0.83 -10.50
CA PHE A 131 -0.04 0.16 -9.58
C PHE A 131 0.81 1.14 -10.40
N SER A 132 0.78 2.42 -10.06
CA SER A 132 1.40 3.48 -10.87
C SER A 132 2.93 3.44 -10.85
N GLU A 133 3.51 2.83 -9.81
CA GLU A 133 4.95 2.66 -9.66
C GLU A 133 5.24 1.21 -9.26
N TRP A 134 6.42 0.69 -9.61
CA TRP A 134 6.93 -0.67 -9.35
C TRP A 134 6.85 -1.74 -10.45
N ARG A 135 8.00 -2.44 -10.53
CA ARG A 135 8.45 -3.44 -11.51
C ARG A 135 7.88 -4.84 -11.30
N TYR A 136 7.05 -5.05 -10.27
CA TYR A 136 6.44 -6.34 -9.96
C TYR A 136 4.93 -6.16 -9.78
N ARG A 137 4.16 -6.80 -10.67
CA ARG A 137 2.69 -6.79 -10.63
C ARG A 137 2.20 -8.12 -10.05
N TYR A 138 1.74 -8.10 -8.81
CA TYR A 138 1.11 -9.26 -8.19
C TYR A 138 -0.33 -9.42 -8.67
N CYS A 139 -0.67 -10.62 -9.16
CA CYS A 139 -2.03 -11.02 -9.46
C CYS A 139 -2.74 -11.32 -8.12
N LYS A 140 -3.84 -10.64 -7.82
CA LYS A 140 -4.64 -10.92 -6.62
C LYS A 140 -5.29 -12.30 -6.77
N ASN A 141 -4.90 -13.23 -5.90
CA ASN A 141 -5.84 -14.10 -5.20
C ASN A 141 -5.49 -14.00 -3.71
N ILE A 142 -5.82 -12.85 -3.11
CA ILE A 142 -5.87 -12.74 -1.65
C ILE A 142 -7.12 -13.50 -1.23
N SER A 143 -6.96 -14.79 -0.94
CA SER A 143 -7.82 -15.44 0.03
C SER A 143 -7.23 -15.10 1.38
N MET A 144 -7.91 -14.22 2.10
CA MET A 144 -7.57 -13.85 3.47
C MET A 144 -8.20 -14.92 4.37
N LEU A 145 -7.39 -15.87 4.84
CA LEU A 145 -7.59 -16.66 6.06
C LEU A 145 -6.23 -16.86 6.71
#